data_AF-A0A1S9U4U7-F1
#
_entry.id   AF-A0A1S9U4U7-F1
#
_cell.length_a   1.000
_cell.length_b   1.000
_cell.length_c   1.000
_cell.angle_alpha   90.00
_cell.angle_beta   90.00
_cell.angle_gamma   90.00
#
_symmetry.space_group_name_H-M   'P 1'
#
loop_
_entity.id
_entity.type
_entity.pdbx_description
1 polymer ?
#
loop_
_entity_poly.entity_id
_entity_poly.type
_entity_poly.pdbx_seq_one_letter_code
_entity_poly.pdbx_strand_id
1 'polypeptide(L)'
;MLKIDRTAVDKAIEEMELFTATKEVLANYEAEKKVLEKREEALTERLAQLQEHHAQILIDREVANDSPSDYIYMSKQLTNINEDVKVITSLQEQLKEDFTALKQKYAPTIQEVYSKDLRGKDKLPVNDMVDSVRYELIKSISDYAREVRTQQAPLMTTMSEFLDDKEVMEENRGFKRLFEFDSTNVHYSESQKSVIDRMHIFSACSGNMPSEIRKPKEAELSE
;
A
#
# COMPACT_ATOMS: atom_id res chain seq x y z
N MET A 1 -23.94 21.35 -2.42
CA MET A 1 -23.43 20.11 -3.03
C MET A 1 -22.91 19.23 -1.89
N LEU A 2 -23.50 18.06 -1.68
CA LEU A 2 -23.03 17.10 -0.66
C LEU A 2 -21.60 16.68 -1.01
N LYS A 3 -20.70 16.72 -0.02
CA LYS A 3 -19.30 16.30 -0.15
C LYS A 3 -19.07 15.12 0.77
N ILE A 4 -18.19 14.21 0.35
CA ILE A 4 -17.72 13.13 1.21
C ILE A 4 -16.75 13.73 2.23
N ASP A 5 -17.02 13.52 3.51
CA ASP A 5 -16.07 13.84 4.58
C ASP A 5 -14.95 12.79 4.58
N ARG A 6 -13.70 13.26 4.49
CA ARG A 6 -12.48 12.44 4.44
C ARG A 6 -11.62 12.59 5.69
N THR A 7 -12.04 13.37 6.68
CA THR A 7 -11.22 13.75 7.83
C THR A 7 -10.64 12.54 8.56
N ALA A 8 -11.42 11.47 8.77
CA ALA A 8 -10.96 10.25 9.41
C ALA A 8 -9.88 9.50 8.59
N VAL A 9 -9.98 9.52 7.26
CA VAL A 9 -9.00 8.88 6.38
C VAL A 9 -7.70 9.68 6.37
N ASP A 10 -7.80 11.00 6.24
CA ASP A 10 -6.62 11.86 6.18
C ASP A 10 -5.85 11.80 7.52
N LYS A 11 -6.56 11.77 8.66
CA LYS A 11 -5.96 11.52 9.98
C LYS A 11 -5.30 10.14 10.07
N ALA A 12 -5.97 9.08 9.61
CA ALA A 12 -5.41 7.73 9.62
C ALA A 12 -4.14 7.62 8.76
N ILE A 13 -4.05 8.38 7.66
CA ILE A 13 -2.84 8.46 6.81
C ILE A 13 -1.70 9.18 7.55
N GLU A 14 -1.99 10.30 8.22
CA GLU A 14 -0.98 11.06 8.98
C GLU A 14 -0.42 10.25 10.16
N GLU A 15 -1.27 9.49 10.85
CA GLU A 15 -0.89 8.64 11.99
C GLU A 15 -0.36 7.26 11.56
N MET A 16 -0.35 6.95 10.27
CA MET A 16 0.02 5.62 9.77
C MET A 16 1.52 5.37 9.93
N GLU A 17 1.87 4.49 10.87
CA GLU A 17 3.22 3.99 11.02
C GLU A 17 3.27 2.48 10.79
N LEU A 18 3.64 2.07 9.57
CA LEU A 18 3.81 0.67 9.20
C LEU A 18 5.29 0.26 9.18
N PHE A 19 5.51 -1.04 9.34
CA PHE A 19 6.82 -1.70 9.19
C PHE A 19 7.87 -1.30 10.24
N THR A 20 7.46 -0.80 11.40
CA THR A 20 8.38 -0.39 12.48
C THR A 20 9.24 -1.56 12.95
N ALA A 21 8.63 -2.70 13.30
CA ALA A 21 9.34 -3.89 13.72
C ALA A 21 10.21 -4.47 12.58
N THR A 22 9.73 -4.44 11.33
CA THR A 22 10.53 -4.87 10.18
C THR A 22 11.78 -4.00 10.01
N LYS A 23 11.68 -2.68 10.18
CA LYS A 23 12.83 -1.76 10.11
C LYS A 23 13.88 -2.09 11.17
N GLU A 24 13.46 -2.44 12.39
CA GLU A 24 14.38 -2.84 13.46
C GLU A 24 15.15 -4.12 13.12
N VAL A 25 14.45 -5.15 12.62
CA VAL A 25 15.10 -6.42 12.22
C VAL A 25 16.09 -6.20 11.08
N LEU A 26 15.73 -5.38 10.09
CA LEU A 26 16.62 -5.04 8.98
C LEU A 26 17.84 -4.23 9.43
N ALA A 27 17.68 -3.33 10.42
CA ALA A 27 18.80 -2.60 11.00
C ALA A 27 19.81 -3.54 11.69
N ASN A 28 19.33 -4.56 12.40
CA ASN A 28 20.17 -5.58 13.02
C ASN A 28 20.92 -6.42 11.97
N TYR A 29 20.23 -6.82 10.90
CA TYR A 29 20.85 -7.50 9.77
C TYR A 29 21.96 -6.65 9.13
N GLU A 30 21.71 -5.36 8.85
CA GLU A 30 22.70 -4.46 8.28
C GLU A 30 23.90 -4.22 9.21
N ALA A 31 23.68 -4.19 10.53
CA ALA A 31 24.77 -4.09 11.49
C ALA A 31 25.69 -5.33 11.46
N GLU A 32 25.13 -6.54 11.43
CA GLU A 32 25.92 -7.78 11.29
C GLU A 32 26.59 -7.87 9.91
N LYS A 33 25.90 -7.48 8.84
CA LYS A 33 26.42 -7.48 7.47
C LYS A 33 27.66 -6.60 7.34
N LYS A 34 27.68 -5.41 7.94
CA LYS A 34 28.84 -4.51 7.94
C LYS A 34 30.09 -5.12 8.56
N VAL A 35 29.96 -6.05 9.51
CA VAL A 35 31.12 -6.74 10.09
C VAL A 35 31.76 -7.66 9.05
N LEU A 36 30.94 -8.38 8.27
CA LEU A 36 31.41 -9.23 7.19
C LEU A 36 32.02 -8.43 6.04
N GLU A 37 31.41 -7.31 5.66
CA GLU A 37 31.95 -6.39 4.63
C GLU A 37 33.33 -5.87 5.01
N LYS A 38 33.53 -5.41 6.25
CA LYS A 38 34.87 -4.98 6.72
C LYS A 38 35.90 -6.10 6.68
N ARG A 39 35.49 -7.34 6.96
CA ARG A 39 36.37 -8.50 6.86
C ARG A 39 36.71 -8.80 5.41
N GLU A 40 35.76 -8.65 4.49
CA GLU A 40 35.98 -8.78 3.05
C GLU A 40 37.00 -7.76 2.54
N GLU A 41 36.82 -6.49 2.91
CA GLU A 41 37.72 -5.39 2.56
C GLU A 41 39.14 -5.67 3.06
N ALA A 42 39.29 -6.04 4.33
CA ALA A 42 40.60 -6.33 4.91
C ALA A 42 41.30 -7.54 4.24
N LEU A 43 40.56 -8.60 3.92
CA LEU A 43 41.11 -9.76 3.20
C LEU A 43 41.52 -9.38 1.77
N THR A 44 40.73 -8.57 1.09
CA THR A 44 41.00 -8.10 -0.28
C THR A 44 42.21 -7.18 -0.33
N GLU A 45 42.34 -6.25 0.62
CA GLU A 45 43.50 -5.39 0.74
C GLU A 45 44.76 -6.19 1.03
N ARG A 46 44.69 -7.15 1.97
CA ARG A 46 45.83 -8.01 2.31
C ARG A 46 46.27 -8.86 1.12
N LEU A 47 45.31 -9.36 0.34
CA LEU A 47 45.61 -10.13 -0.88
C LEU A 47 46.35 -9.28 -1.90
N ALA A 48 45.91 -8.04 -2.13
CA ALA A 48 46.57 -7.11 -3.04
C ALA A 48 48.00 -6.80 -2.60
N GLN A 49 48.22 -6.52 -1.32
CA GLN A 49 49.56 -6.30 -0.75
C GLN A 49 50.48 -7.52 -0.94
N LEU A 50 49.97 -8.72 -0.72
CA LEU A 50 50.75 -9.95 -0.93
C LEU A 50 51.09 -10.18 -2.40
N GLN A 51 50.19 -9.86 -3.32
CA GLN A 51 50.44 -9.95 -4.76
C GLN A 51 51.51 -8.96 -5.22
N GLU A 52 51.48 -7.73 -4.72
CA GLU A 52 52.51 -6.72 -4.98
C GLU A 52 53.88 -7.15 -4.43
N HIS A 53 53.91 -7.62 -3.17
CA HIS A 53 55.12 -8.13 -2.54
C HIS A 53 55.68 -9.37 -3.25
N HIS A 54 54.82 -10.28 -3.70
CA HIS A 54 55.20 -11.44 -4.49
C HIS A 54 55.88 -11.03 -5.81
N ALA A 55 55.32 -10.05 -6.51
CA ALA A 55 55.89 -9.53 -7.76
C ALA A 55 57.27 -8.88 -7.52
N GLN A 56 57.41 -8.11 -6.44
CA GLN A 56 58.69 -7.48 -6.09
C GLN A 56 59.78 -8.52 -5.79
N ILE A 57 59.48 -9.54 -4.98
CA ILE A 57 60.47 -10.59 -4.66
C ILE A 57 60.86 -11.39 -5.89
N LEU A 58 59.96 -11.62 -6.85
CA LEU A 58 60.32 -12.28 -8.10
C LEU A 58 61.37 -11.49 -8.88
N ILE A 59 61.21 -10.16 -8.97
CA ILE A 59 62.18 -9.26 -9.61
C ILE A 59 63.51 -9.30 -8.84
N ASP A 60 63.47 -9.13 -7.52
CA ASP A 60 64.68 -9.09 -6.69
C ASP A 60 65.45 -10.43 -6.75
N ARG A 61 64.73 -11.55 -6.80
CA ARG A 61 65.33 -12.88 -6.96
C ARG A 61 66.05 -13.04 -8.29
N GLU A 62 65.49 -12.49 -9.37
CA GLU A 62 66.10 -12.52 -10.69
C GLU A 62 67.39 -11.68 -10.73
N VAL A 63 67.44 -10.58 -9.98
CA VAL A 63 68.67 -9.78 -9.80
C VAL A 63 69.71 -10.49 -8.93
N ALA A 64 69.28 -11.28 -7.94
CA ALA A 64 70.14 -12.00 -7.00
C ALA A 64 70.62 -13.39 -7.48
N ASN A 65 70.47 -13.72 -8.77
CA ASN A 65 70.75 -15.06 -9.32
C ASN A 65 72.19 -15.56 -9.08
N ASP A 66 73.16 -14.65 -8.94
CA ASP A 66 74.58 -14.98 -8.70
C ASP A 66 74.92 -15.22 -7.21
N SER A 67 73.96 -15.02 -6.29
CA SER A 67 74.10 -15.25 -4.85
C SER A 67 73.19 -16.40 -4.39
N PRO A 68 73.72 -17.64 -4.25
CA PRO A 68 72.92 -18.80 -3.86
C PRO A 68 72.16 -18.62 -2.55
N SER A 69 72.75 -17.92 -1.58
CA SER A 69 72.12 -17.66 -0.27
C SER A 69 70.89 -16.76 -0.41
N ASP A 70 71.00 -15.66 -1.15
CA ASP A 70 69.91 -14.71 -1.35
C ASP A 70 68.79 -15.32 -2.19
N TYR A 71 69.15 -16.11 -3.20
CA TYR A 71 68.18 -16.85 -4.02
C TYR A 71 67.35 -17.84 -3.18
N ILE A 72 67.98 -18.59 -2.29
CA ILE A 72 67.29 -19.53 -1.38
C ILE A 72 66.38 -18.75 -0.42
N TYR A 73 66.85 -17.64 0.14
CA TYR A 73 66.08 -16.79 1.05
C TYR A 73 64.81 -16.25 0.38
N MET A 74 64.94 -15.65 -0.81
CA MET A 74 63.82 -15.11 -1.58
C MET A 74 62.86 -16.20 -2.03
N SER A 75 63.38 -17.37 -2.43
CA SER A 75 62.53 -18.53 -2.77
C SER A 75 61.67 -18.98 -1.59
N LYS A 76 62.22 -18.99 -0.37
CA LYS A 76 61.47 -19.28 0.85
C LYS A 76 60.38 -18.23 1.12
N GLN A 77 60.69 -16.95 0.93
CA GLN A 77 59.68 -15.89 1.06
C GLN A 77 58.54 -16.05 0.05
N LEU A 78 58.85 -16.38 -1.21
CA LEU A 78 57.83 -16.66 -2.23
C LEU A 78 56.94 -17.85 -1.84
N THR A 79 57.51 -18.92 -1.28
CA THR A 79 56.72 -20.05 -0.78
C THR A 79 55.76 -19.61 0.32
N ASN A 80 56.23 -18.84 1.30
CA ASN A 80 55.39 -18.32 2.38
C ASN A 80 54.25 -17.44 1.85
N ILE A 81 54.52 -16.54 0.89
CA ILE A 81 53.49 -15.70 0.30
C ILE A 81 52.44 -16.53 -0.44
N ASN A 82 52.87 -17.56 -1.16
CA ASN A 82 51.94 -18.46 -1.84
C ASN A 82 51.05 -19.24 -0.85
N GLU A 83 51.57 -19.60 0.32
CA GLU A 83 50.78 -20.19 1.40
C GLU A 83 49.77 -19.20 1.97
N ASP A 84 50.21 -17.97 2.28
CA ASP A 84 49.33 -16.90 2.77
C ASP A 84 48.19 -16.57 1.79
N VAL A 85 48.49 -16.51 0.49
CA VAL A 85 47.48 -16.28 -0.57
C VAL A 85 46.43 -17.40 -0.56
N LYS A 86 46.85 -18.67 -0.48
CA LYS A 86 45.90 -19.80 -0.41
C LYS A 86 44.99 -19.71 0.81
N VAL A 87 45.54 -19.35 1.96
CA VAL A 87 44.77 -19.16 3.20
C VAL A 87 43.74 -18.03 3.01
N ILE A 88 44.15 -16.88 2.48
CA ILE A 88 43.25 -15.74 2.26
C ILE A 88 42.15 -16.08 1.26
N THR A 89 42.47 -16.75 0.15
CA THR A 89 41.45 -17.17 -0.83
C THR A 89 40.44 -18.13 -0.20
N SER A 90 40.89 -19.08 0.63
CA SER A 90 39.99 -19.96 1.38
C SER A 90 39.10 -19.20 2.36
N LEU A 91 39.65 -18.19 3.06
CA LEU A 91 38.87 -17.32 3.95
C LEU A 91 37.84 -16.47 3.18
N GLN A 92 38.15 -16.02 1.97
CA GLN A 92 37.21 -15.30 1.11
C GLN A 92 36.07 -16.21 0.62
N GLU A 93 36.34 -17.49 0.35
CA GLU A 93 35.29 -18.47 0.04
C GLU A 93 34.37 -18.71 1.24
N GLN A 94 34.96 -18.93 2.42
CA GLN A 94 34.20 -19.06 3.68
C GLN A 94 33.34 -17.81 3.95
N LEU A 95 33.83 -16.62 3.64
CA LEU A 95 33.07 -15.38 3.82
C LEU A 95 31.78 -15.35 2.99
N LYS A 96 31.78 -15.93 1.78
CA LYS A 96 30.57 -16.07 0.95
C LYS A 96 29.54 -16.99 1.62
N GLU A 97 30.01 -18.05 2.26
CA GLU A 97 29.18 -18.94 3.07
C GLU A 97 28.64 -18.21 4.30
N ASP A 98 29.46 -17.42 4.99
CA ASP A 98 29.06 -16.60 6.14
C ASP A 98 27.95 -15.61 5.78
N PHE A 99 28.05 -14.91 4.63
CA PHE A 99 26.98 -14.04 4.14
C PHE A 99 25.69 -14.80 3.84
N THR A 100 25.80 -16.01 3.30
CA THR A 100 24.64 -16.86 2.99
C THR A 100 23.98 -17.33 4.29
N ALA A 101 24.77 -17.76 5.27
CA ALA A 101 24.31 -18.15 6.58
C ALA A 101 23.63 -16.98 7.32
N LEU A 102 24.17 -15.76 7.21
CA LEU A 102 23.55 -14.56 7.78
C LEU A 102 22.17 -14.29 7.17
N LYS A 103 22.03 -14.40 5.84
CA LYS A 103 20.72 -14.27 5.17
C LYS A 103 19.75 -15.35 5.60
N GLN A 104 20.20 -16.59 5.71
CA GLN A 104 19.37 -17.71 6.17
C GLN A 104 18.91 -17.54 7.62
N LYS A 105 19.77 -16.99 8.50
CA LYS A 105 19.45 -16.66 9.89
C LYS A 105 18.31 -15.64 9.99
N TYR A 106 18.36 -14.58 9.17
CA TYR A 106 17.39 -13.48 9.25
C TYR A 106 16.11 -13.67 8.43
N ALA A 107 16.16 -14.46 7.35
CA ALA A 107 15.03 -14.71 6.46
C ALA A 107 13.71 -15.08 7.18
N PRO A 108 13.66 -16.08 8.11
CA PRO A 108 12.40 -16.44 8.76
C PRO A 108 11.86 -15.31 9.64
N THR A 109 12.73 -14.61 10.39
CA THR A 109 12.32 -13.50 11.26
C THR A 109 11.80 -12.32 10.45
N ILE A 110 12.47 -11.97 9.35
CA ILE A 110 12.01 -10.92 8.43
C ILE A 110 10.63 -11.30 7.86
N GLN A 111 10.46 -12.55 7.40
CA GLN A 111 9.19 -13.02 6.86
C GLN A 111 8.06 -12.91 7.89
N GLU A 112 8.30 -13.35 9.13
CA GLU A 112 7.31 -13.32 10.21
C GLU A 112 6.92 -11.88 10.57
N VAL A 113 7.91 -11.02 10.82
CA VAL A 113 7.67 -9.64 11.26
C VAL A 113 7.03 -8.81 10.15
N TYR A 114 7.52 -8.94 8.90
CA TYR A 114 6.91 -8.28 7.75
C TYR A 114 5.46 -8.69 7.55
N SER A 115 5.14 -9.99 7.68
CA SER A 115 3.77 -10.48 7.56
C SER A 115 2.85 -9.91 8.63
N LYS A 116 3.35 -9.72 9.85
CA LYS A 116 2.60 -9.10 10.96
C LYS A 116 2.39 -7.61 10.71
N ASP A 117 3.44 -6.89 10.35
CA ASP A 117 3.37 -5.45 10.04
C ASP A 117 2.43 -5.17 8.87
N LEU A 118 2.45 -6.03 7.84
CA LEU A 118 1.59 -5.88 6.65
C LEU A 118 0.09 -5.97 7.00
N ARG A 119 -0.29 -6.75 8.01
CA ARG A 119 -1.69 -6.81 8.50
C ARG A 119 -2.18 -5.48 9.05
N GLY A 120 -1.27 -4.56 9.40
CA GLY A 120 -1.62 -3.20 9.78
C GLY A 120 -2.43 -2.46 8.71
N LYS A 121 -2.29 -2.82 7.42
CA LYS A 121 -3.10 -2.24 6.33
C LYS A 121 -4.60 -2.55 6.45
N ASP A 122 -4.94 -3.67 7.06
CA ASP A 122 -6.32 -4.16 7.18
C ASP A 122 -7.09 -3.43 8.29
N LYS A 123 -6.42 -2.53 9.03
CA LYS A 123 -7.08 -1.61 9.98
C LYS A 123 -8.04 -0.64 9.30
N LEU A 124 -7.89 -0.39 7.99
CA LEU A 124 -8.85 0.42 7.23
C LEU A 124 -10.03 -0.46 6.81
N PRO A 125 -11.24 -0.26 7.38
CA PRO A 125 -12.40 -1.09 7.07
C PRO A 125 -13.06 -0.64 5.76
N VAL A 126 -12.42 -0.94 4.62
CA VAL A 126 -12.84 -0.46 3.29
C VAL A 126 -14.29 -0.83 2.97
N ASN A 127 -14.73 -2.03 3.31
CA ASN A 127 -16.10 -2.46 3.04
C ASN A 127 -17.12 -1.62 3.83
N ASP A 128 -16.87 -1.40 5.12
CA ASP A 128 -17.76 -0.59 5.96
C ASP A 128 -17.78 0.87 5.50
N MET A 129 -16.65 1.41 5.04
CA MET A 129 -16.59 2.74 4.44
C MET A 129 -17.43 2.84 3.16
N VAL A 130 -17.32 1.85 2.25
CA VAL A 130 -18.10 1.81 1.01
C VAL A 130 -19.59 1.72 1.32
N ASP A 131 -19.97 0.86 2.26
CA ASP A 131 -21.37 0.70 2.66
C ASP A 131 -21.90 1.97 3.37
N SER A 132 -21.08 2.64 4.18
CA SER A 132 -21.41 3.93 4.81
C SER A 132 -21.72 5.00 3.76
N VAL A 133 -20.81 5.18 2.79
CA VAL A 133 -20.98 6.18 1.73
C VAL A 133 -22.19 5.86 0.86
N ARG A 134 -22.41 4.58 0.53
CA ARG A 134 -23.60 4.14 -0.24
C ARG A 134 -24.89 4.45 0.52
N TYR A 135 -24.93 4.15 1.82
CA TYR A 135 -26.08 4.41 2.67
C TYR A 135 -26.38 5.91 2.76
N GLU A 136 -25.40 6.73 3.12
CA GLU A 136 -25.60 8.18 3.31
C GLU A 136 -26.02 8.88 2.01
N LEU A 137 -25.47 8.48 0.86
CA LEU A 137 -25.86 9.04 -0.43
C LEU A 137 -27.32 8.72 -0.76
N ILE A 138 -27.71 7.44 -0.68
CA ILE A 138 -29.06 7.00 -1.04
C ILE A 138 -30.10 7.53 -0.06
N LYS A 139 -29.76 7.56 1.23
CA LYS A 139 -30.58 8.17 2.27
C LYS A 139 -30.81 9.66 2.01
N SER A 140 -29.75 10.40 1.69
CA SER A 140 -29.86 11.84 1.39
C SER A 140 -30.83 12.12 0.22
N ILE A 141 -30.79 11.29 -0.83
CA ILE A 141 -31.72 11.39 -1.97
C ILE A 141 -33.15 11.05 -1.53
N SER A 142 -33.31 9.94 -0.80
CA SER A 142 -34.61 9.48 -0.31
C SER A 142 -35.27 10.49 0.63
N ASP A 143 -34.52 11.07 1.56
CA ASP A 143 -35.03 12.03 2.54
C ASP A 143 -35.47 13.33 1.83
N TYR A 144 -34.69 13.81 0.86
CA TYR A 144 -35.07 14.96 0.05
C TYR A 144 -36.35 14.69 -0.79
N ALA A 145 -36.41 13.55 -1.47
CA ALA A 145 -37.58 13.17 -2.27
C ALA A 145 -38.84 12.99 -1.40
N ARG A 146 -38.69 12.45 -0.18
CA ARG A 146 -39.79 12.34 0.78
C ARG A 146 -40.25 13.70 1.27
N GLU A 147 -39.34 14.62 1.52
CA GLU A 147 -39.67 15.98 1.93
C GLU A 147 -40.47 16.71 0.83
N VAL A 148 -40.05 16.59 -0.44
CA VAL A 148 -40.82 17.13 -1.59
C VAL A 148 -42.27 16.62 -1.58
N ARG A 149 -42.46 15.30 -1.40
CA ARG A 149 -43.80 14.70 -1.33
C ARG A 149 -44.60 15.16 -0.11
N THR A 150 -43.93 15.31 1.04
CA THR A 150 -44.55 15.76 2.29
C THR A 150 -45.09 17.18 2.13
N GLN A 151 -44.33 18.06 1.48
CA GLN A 151 -44.75 19.42 1.18
C GLN A 151 -45.82 19.48 0.08
N GLN A 152 -45.79 18.57 -0.90
CA GLN A 152 -46.80 18.50 -1.96
C GLN A 152 -48.15 17.95 -1.48
N ALA A 153 -48.15 16.94 -0.60
CA ALA A 153 -49.34 16.23 -0.15
C ALA A 153 -50.52 17.14 0.27
N PRO A 154 -50.34 18.19 1.10
CA PRO A 154 -51.45 19.08 1.48
C PRO A 154 -51.99 19.91 0.29
N LEU A 155 -51.16 20.20 -0.71
CA LEU A 155 -51.58 20.94 -1.91
C LEU A 155 -52.49 20.09 -2.80
N MET A 156 -52.26 18.77 -2.82
CA MET A 156 -53.02 17.86 -3.70
C MET A 156 -54.51 17.80 -3.36
N THR A 157 -54.89 18.07 -2.10
CA THR A 157 -56.30 18.12 -1.70
C THR A 157 -57.07 19.24 -2.42
N THR A 158 -56.45 20.41 -2.59
CA THR A 158 -57.08 21.50 -3.34
C THR A 158 -56.84 21.34 -4.85
N MET A 159 -55.67 20.83 -5.25
CA MET A 159 -55.38 20.63 -6.67
C MET A 159 -56.24 19.55 -7.32
N SER A 160 -56.76 18.57 -6.57
CA SER A 160 -57.67 17.55 -7.12
C SER A 160 -58.94 18.16 -7.71
N GLU A 161 -59.45 19.27 -7.15
CA GLU A 161 -60.62 19.97 -7.72
C GLU A 161 -60.39 20.39 -9.18
N PHE A 162 -59.16 20.81 -9.52
CA PHE A 162 -58.78 21.16 -10.89
C PHE A 162 -58.49 19.94 -11.73
N LEU A 163 -57.78 18.95 -11.17
CA LEU A 163 -57.36 17.75 -11.90
C LEU A 163 -58.53 16.84 -12.28
N ASP A 164 -59.61 16.85 -11.49
CA ASP A 164 -60.81 16.04 -11.73
C ASP A 164 -61.76 16.68 -12.77
N ASP A 165 -61.60 17.97 -13.08
CA ASP A 165 -62.38 18.67 -14.11
C ASP A 165 -61.81 18.44 -15.52
N LYS A 166 -62.52 17.62 -16.31
CA LYS A 166 -62.10 17.24 -17.66
C LYS A 166 -62.06 18.41 -18.64
N GLU A 167 -62.99 19.36 -18.54
CA GLU A 167 -63.07 20.50 -19.46
C GLU A 167 -61.89 21.44 -19.23
N VAL A 168 -61.62 21.74 -17.95
CA VAL A 168 -60.44 22.52 -17.53
C VAL A 168 -59.14 21.84 -17.97
N MET A 169 -59.03 20.53 -17.81
CA MET A 169 -57.83 19.77 -18.20
C MET A 169 -57.63 19.66 -19.72
N GLU A 170 -58.71 19.62 -20.51
CA GLU A 170 -58.64 19.55 -21.97
C GLU A 170 -58.14 20.85 -22.59
N GLU A 171 -58.56 21.99 -22.04
CA GLU A 171 -58.09 23.33 -22.44
C GLU A 171 -56.67 23.61 -21.91
N ASN A 172 -56.30 23.05 -20.75
CA ASN A 172 -55.03 23.33 -20.07
C ASN A 172 -54.09 22.11 -20.04
N ARG A 173 -53.84 21.51 -21.19
CA ARG A 173 -52.98 20.30 -21.31
C ARG A 173 -51.58 20.46 -20.71
N GLY A 174 -51.01 21.67 -20.73
CA GLY A 174 -49.72 21.96 -20.11
C GLY A 174 -49.73 21.86 -18.59
N PHE A 175 -50.83 22.27 -17.95
CA PHE A 175 -51.05 22.14 -16.51
C PHE A 175 -51.18 20.66 -16.14
N LYS A 176 -51.97 19.88 -16.89
CA LYS A 176 -52.12 18.44 -16.71
C LYS A 176 -50.78 17.70 -16.68
N ARG A 177 -49.83 18.07 -17.56
CA ARG A 177 -48.49 17.46 -17.62
C ARG A 177 -47.66 17.65 -16.35
N LEU A 178 -47.89 18.74 -15.61
CA LEU A 178 -47.17 19.00 -14.35
C LEU A 178 -47.51 18.00 -13.24
N PHE A 179 -48.61 17.26 -13.41
CA PHE A 179 -49.10 16.26 -12.44
C PHE A 179 -49.12 14.85 -13.03
N GLU A 180 -48.48 14.64 -14.18
CA GLU A 180 -48.24 13.30 -14.71
C GLU A 180 -47.37 12.49 -13.74
N PHE A 181 -47.46 11.16 -13.84
CA PHE A 181 -46.76 10.22 -12.98
C PHE A 181 -45.26 10.54 -12.93
N ASP A 182 -44.68 10.57 -11.73
CA ASP A 182 -43.28 10.91 -11.42
C ASP A 182 -42.86 12.40 -11.55
N SER A 183 -43.78 13.33 -11.82
CA SER A 183 -43.50 14.77 -11.91
C SER A 183 -42.79 15.36 -10.67
N THR A 184 -42.97 14.78 -9.49
CA THR A 184 -42.33 15.22 -8.24
C THR A 184 -41.19 14.34 -7.77
N ASN A 185 -40.82 13.33 -8.54
CA ASN A 185 -39.60 12.57 -8.27
C ASN A 185 -38.37 13.44 -8.58
N VAL A 186 -37.31 13.21 -7.81
CA VAL A 186 -36.03 13.86 -8.08
C VAL A 186 -35.46 13.34 -9.40
N HIS A 187 -34.99 14.25 -10.26
CA HIS A 187 -34.41 13.86 -11.54
C HIS A 187 -33.02 13.25 -11.36
N TYR A 188 -32.81 12.09 -11.98
CA TYR A 188 -31.50 11.46 -12.11
C TYR A 188 -31.30 10.97 -13.55
N SER A 189 -30.13 11.24 -14.12
CA SER A 189 -29.69 10.69 -15.39
C SER A 189 -28.22 10.26 -15.30
N GLU A 190 -27.91 9.09 -15.84
CA GLU A 190 -26.55 8.58 -15.89
C GLU A 190 -25.85 9.05 -17.16
N SER A 191 -24.85 9.92 -17.01
CA SER A 191 -23.93 10.28 -18.10
C SER A 191 -22.65 9.45 -18.09
N GLN A 192 -22.37 8.73 -16.99
CA GLN A 192 -21.15 7.95 -16.77
C GLN A 192 -21.47 6.63 -16.06
N LYS A 193 -20.53 5.69 -16.08
CA LYS A 193 -20.65 4.40 -15.40
C LYS A 193 -20.79 4.61 -13.89
N SER A 194 -21.95 4.25 -13.33
CA SER A 194 -22.23 4.37 -11.90
C SER A 194 -21.60 3.23 -11.10
N VAL A 195 -21.15 3.55 -9.88
CA VAL A 195 -20.68 2.58 -8.87
C VAL A 195 -21.84 2.06 -8.01
N ILE A 196 -23.00 2.71 -8.09
CA ILE A 196 -24.23 2.33 -7.41
C ILE A 196 -25.23 1.84 -8.44
N ASP A 197 -25.95 0.77 -8.12
CA ASP A 197 -27.04 0.28 -8.97
C ASP A 197 -28.04 1.40 -9.26
N ARG A 198 -28.32 1.60 -10.54
CA ARG A 198 -29.27 2.59 -11.03
C ARG A 198 -30.64 2.46 -10.35
N MET A 199 -31.09 1.24 -10.09
CA MET A 199 -32.39 0.97 -9.46
C MET A 199 -32.43 1.46 -8.01
N HIS A 200 -31.31 1.46 -7.31
CA HIS A 200 -31.24 2.04 -5.96
C HIS A 200 -31.45 3.55 -5.99
N ILE A 201 -30.86 4.23 -6.98
CA ILE A 201 -30.99 5.68 -7.13
C ILE A 201 -32.41 6.05 -7.56
N PHE A 202 -33.00 5.34 -8.53
CA PHE A 202 -34.38 5.61 -8.94
C PHE A 202 -35.39 5.37 -7.82
N SER A 203 -35.24 4.29 -7.05
CA SER A 203 -36.08 4.05 -5.86
C SER A 203 -35.97 5.20 -4.85
N ALA A 204 -34.76 5.71 -4.62
CA ALA A 204 -34.51 6.85 -3.74
C ALA A 204 -35.06 8.17 -4.28
N CYS A 205 -35.00 8.41 -5.59
CA CYS A 205 -35.64 9.57 -6.23
C CYS A 205 -37.16 9.57 -6.03
N SER A 206 -37.74 8.39 -5.80
CA SER A 206 -39.13 8.19 -5.39
C SER A 206 -39.31 8.13 -3.87
N GLY A 207 -38.35 8.61 -3.06
CA GLY A 207 -38.45 8.68 -1.60
C GLY A 207 -38.42 7.34 -0.86
N ASN A 208 -38.05 6.25 -1.55
CA ASN A 208 -37.98 4.90 -1.00
C ASN A 208 -36.54 4.49 -0.73
N MET A 209 -36.31 3.80 0.39
CA MET A 209 -35.01 3.22 0.69
C MET A 209 -34.95 1.77 0.16
N PRO A 210 -33.99 1.41 -0.70
CA PRO A 210 -33.78 0.02 -1.12
C PRO A 210 -33.46 -0.89 0.07
N SER A 211 -34.08 -2.08 0.12
CA SER A 211 -33.95 -3.03 1.24
C SER A 211 -32.53 -3.64 1.40
N GLU A 212 -31.76 -3.65 0.31
CA GLU A 212 -30.40 -4.16 0.26
C GLU A 212 -29.37 -3.16 0.81
N ILE A 213 -29.71 -1.87 0.85
CA ILE A 213 -28.83 -0.83 1.37
C ILE A 213 -29.10 -0.65 2.86
N ARG A 214 -28.18 -1.17 3.67
CA ARG A 214 -28.28 -1.13 5.13
C ARG A 214 -27.34 -0.08 5.68
N LYS A 215 -27.77 0.58 6.76
CA LYS A 215 -26.85 1.34 7.59
C LYS A 215 -25.78 0.34 8.07
N PRO A 216 -24.48 0.62 7.87
CA PRO A 216 -23.42 -0.17 8.48
C PRO A 216 -23.69 -0.28 9.97
N LYS A 217 -23.37 -1.43 10.58
CA LYS A 217 -23.29 -1.47 12.03
C LYS A 217 -22.29 -0.39 12.41
N GLU A 218 -22.66 0.51 13.32
CA GLU A 218 -21.67 1.37 13.94
C GLU A 218 -20.63 0.42 14.52
N ALA A 219 -19.49 0.30 13.84
CA ALA A 219 -18.29 -0.05 14.56
C ALA A 219 -18.19 1.08 15.56
N GLU A 220 -18.38 0.76 16.84
CA GLU A 220 -17.90 1.59 17.92
C GLU A 220 -16.46 1.93 17.52
N LEU A 221 -16.29 3.11 16.93
CA LEU A 221 -14.99 3.75 16.77
C LEU A 221 -14.61 3.99 18.22
N SER A 222 -13.96 2.99 18.80
CA SER A 222 -13.34 3.01 20.11
C SER A 222 -12.62 4.35 20.24
N GLU A 223 -13.16 5.18 21.12
CA GLU A 223 -12.53 6.40 21.65
C GLU A 223 -11.12 6.11 22.15
#